data_AF-A0A3N0CHE3-F1
#
_entry.id   AF-A0A3N0CHE3-F1
#
_cell.length_a   1.000
_cell.length_b   1.000
_cell.length_c   1.000
_cell.angle_alpha   90.00
_cell.angle_beta   90.00
_cell.angle_gamma   90.00
#
_symmetry.space_group_name_H-M   'P 1'
#
loop_
_entity.id
_entity.type
_entity.pdbx_description
1 polymer ?
#
loop_
_entity_poly.entity_id
_entity_poly.type
_entity_poly.pdbx_seq_one_letter_code
_entity_poly.pdbx_strand_id
1 'polypeptide(L)'
;MPTLTTTASSTTASCASQLGNRRDTKVPSASQPRENQDHAVQSRDSNARPRPDSSGQGQPPSEFGTRLRTYREESGLSLSALAERTKLSKGYLSSLENNHEPRRPSAEVLYALAQTLGVTMSDLMGRQLLPAASPEVPASLADFAEQEGLNQADISMLASIQFRGEQPRTSERWRYIYQSIRNSIQMDNNPSS
;
A
#
# COMPACT_ATOMS: atom_id res chain seq x y z
N MET A 1 21.71 21.06 -47.44
CA MET A 1 22.54 22.02 -46.68
C MET A 1 21.60 22.74 -45.71
N PRO A 2 21.84 22.80 -44.39
CA PRO A 2 23.13 22.74 -43.71
C PRO A 2 23.32 21.53 -42.77
N THR A 3 24.60 21.18 -42.58
CA THR A 3 25.16 20.29 -41.56
C THR A 3 25.47 21.09 -40.29
N LEU A 4 25.29 20.51 -39.11
CA LEU A 4 25.94 20.98 -37.89
C LEU A 4 26.60 19.84 -37.12
N THR A 5 27.70 20.23 -36.51
CA THR A 5 28.93 19.47 -36.25
C THR A 5 29.02 19.03 -34.79
N THR A 6 29.60 17.85 -34.59
CA THR A 6 30.49 17.41 -33.49
C THR A 6 30.85 18.42 -32.40
N THR A 7 30.82 17.99 -31.13
CA THR A 7 31.99 18.02 -30.21
C THR A 7 31.73 17.18 -28.97
N ALA A 8 32.61 16.20 -28.74
CA ALA A 8 32.76 15.45 -27.51
C ALA A 8 33.74 16.17 -26.58
N SER A 9 33.48 16.15 -25.26
CA SER A 9 34.45 16.54 -24.24
C SER A 9 34.83 15.31 -23.42
N SER A 10 36.13 15.00 -23.41
CA SER A 10 36.80 14.04 -22.54
C SER A 10 37.90 14.78 -21.78
N THR A 11 38.48 14.13 -20.75
CA THR A 11 39.75 14.47 -20.05
C THR A 11 39.52 15.31 -18.77
N THR A 12 40.02 15.02 -17.56
CA THR A 12 41.27 14.35 -17.13
C THR A 12 41.20 13.90 -15.65
N ALA A 13 42.03 12.92 -15.30
CA ALA A 13 42.37 12.44 -13.95
C ALA A 13 43.43 13.31 -13.23
N SER A 14 43.53 13.23 -11.88
CA SER A 14 44.73 13.48 -11.04
C SER A 14 44.34 13.41 -9.55
N CYS A 15 45.09 13.02 -8.52
CA CYS A 15 46.30 12.22 -8.24
C CYS A 15 46.55 12.35 -6.71
N ALA A 16 47.14 11.31 -6.09
CA ALA A 16 47.94 11.30 -4.84
C ALA A 16 47.26 11.58 -3.48
N SER A 17 47.74 11.11 -2.31
CA SER A 17 48.56 9.98 -1.80
C SER A 17 48.86 10.34 -0.34
N GLN A 18 49.23 9.33 0.47
CA GLN A 18 49.96 9.40 1.76
C GLN A 18 49.21 9.91 3.00
N LEU A 19 49.50 9.47 4.23
CA LEU A 19 50.11 8.29 4.87
C LEU A 19 50.27 8.74 6.34
N GLY A 20 49.96 7.90 7.32
CA GLY A 20 50.22 8.26 8.71
C GLY A 20 49.76 7.21 9.70
N ASN A 21 50.46 6.07 9.74
CA ASN A 21 50.26 5.05 10.76
C ASN A 21 51.59 4.87 11.52
N ARG A 22 51.57 5.12 12.83
CA ARG A 22 52.65 4.72 13.74
C ARG A 22 52.04 4.16 15.03
N ARG A 23 52.39 2.91 15.30
CA ARG A 23 52.18 2.23 16.59
C ARG A 23 53.41 2.50 17.44
N ASP A 24 53.22 2.71 18.74
CA ASP A 24 54.25 2.44 19.72
C ASP A 24 53.65 1.72 20.93
N THR A 25 54.47 0.81 21.43
CA THR A 25 54.21 -0.29 22.35
C THR A 25 54.30 0.11 23.83
N LYS A 26 53.70 -0.71 24.71
CA LYS A 26 54.33 -1.37 25.89
C LYS A 26 53.57 -1.21 27.23
N VAL A 27 53.27 -2.37 27.83
CA VAL A 27 52.79 -2.62 29.22
C VAL A 27 54.02 -2.88 30.13
N PRO A 28 53.99 -2.63 31.46
CA PRO A 28 53.66 -3.66 32.48
C PRO A 28 52.91 -3.09 33.73
N SER A 29 51.88 -3.75 34.27
CA SER A 29 51.86 -4.75 35.37
C SER A 29 52.10 -4.25 36.82
N ALA A 30 51.11 -4.55 37.67
CA ALA A 30 51.14 -4.92 39.10
C ALA A 30 50.70 -3.91 40.20
N SER A 31 49.74 -4.42 41.00
CA SER A 31 49.57 -4.25 42.47
C SER A 31 48.65 -3.14 43.03
N GLN A 32 47.47 -3.56 43.50
CA GLN A 32 46.67 -2.95 44.60
C GLN A 32 47.38 -3.16 45.97
N PRO A 33 46.91 -2.70 47.17
CA PRO A 33 45.60 -2.12 47.57
C PRO A 33 45.63 -0.98 48.63
N ARG A 34 44.46 -0.40 48.94
CA ARG A 34 43.93 0.05 50.27
C ARG A 34 42.69 0.93 50.02
N GLU A 35 41.48 0.45 50.28
CA GLU A 35 40.82 0.45 51.60
C GLU A 35 40.49 1.88 52.08
N ASN A 36 39.22 2.27 51.91
CA ASN A 36 38.50 3.18 52.80
C ASN A 36 37.02 2.83 52.70
N GLN A 37 36.57 2.05 53.69
CA GLN A 37 35.17 1.98 54.07
C GLN A 37 34.89 3.21 54.94
N ASP A 38 33.81 3.94 54.65
CA ASP A 38 32.80 4.31 55.65
C ASP A 38 31.68 5.13 55.00
N HIS A 39 30.49 5.02 55.60
CA HIS A 39 29.18 5.57 55.22
C HIS A 39 28.24 4.61 54.48
N ALA A 40 27.80 3.60 55.22
CA ALA A 40 26.40 3.17 55.11
C ALA A 40 25.48 4.30 55.60
N VAL A 41 24.34 4.50 54.93
CA VAL A 41 22.99 4.50 55.55
C VAL A 41 21.92 4.85 54.49
N GLN A 42 21.03 3.86 54.29
CA GLN A 42 19.60 3.91 53.92
C GLN A 42 19.17 4.01 52.44
N SER A 43 18.59 2.88 52.01
CA SER A 43 17.65 2.69 50.91
C SER A 43 16.53 3.72 50.88
N ARG A 44 16.20 4.18 49.66
CA ARG A 44 14.88 4.09 48.99
C ARG A 44 14.78 5.20 47.95
N ASP A 45 15.14 4.88 46.70
CA ASP A 45 14.34 5.34 45.57
C ASP A 45 14.55 4.40 44.37
N SER A 46 13.88 3.25 44.46
CA SER A 46 13.67 2.37 43.33
C SER A 46 12.63 3.00 42.41
N ASN A 47 13.02 4.01 41.63
CA ASN A 47 12.23 4.45 40.48
C ASN A 47 13.10 5.06 39.37
N ALA A 48 14.19 4.37 39.01
CA ALA A 48 14.78 4.55 37.70
C ALA A 48 13.82 3.96 36.68
N ARG A 49 12.95 4.81 36.10
CA ARG A 49 12.16 4.45 34.92
C ARG A 49 13.09 3.78 33.89
N PRO A 50 12.71 2.62 33.32
CA PRO A 50 13.44 2.11 32.18
C PRO A 50 13.39 3.18 31.09
N ARG A 51 14.56 3.60 30.59
CA ARG A 51 14.61 4.33 29.33
C ARG A 51 13.95 3.43 28.30
N PRO A 52 12.90 3.85 27.58
CA PRO A 52 12.36 3.02 26.51
C PRO A 52 13.50 2.88 25.49
N ASP A 53 14.00 1.65 25.35
CA ASP A 53 14.80 1.32 24.19
C ASP A 53 13.99 1.71 22.94
N SER A 54 14.66 2.34 21.98
CA SER A 54 14.03 2.81 20.75
C SER A 54 13.96 1.65 19.74
N SER A 55 13.43 0.51 20.19
CA SER A 55 13.15 -0.64 19.33
C SER A 55 11.71 -0.51 18.86
N GLY A 56 11.51 -0.01 17.65
CA GLY A 56 10.21 0.00 16.98
C GLY A 56 9.66 -1.42 16.83
N GLN A 57 8.88 -1.87 17.81
CA GLN A 57 8.24 -3.17 17.83
C GLN A 57 6.73 -2.97 18.00
N GLY A 58 5.97 -3.38 17.00
CA GLY A 58 4.55 -3.74 17.16
C GLY A 58 3.54 -3.11 16.21
N GLN A 59 3.89 -2.08 15.43
CA GLN A 59 2.93 -1.53 14.46
C GLN A 59 2.91 -2.39 13.18
N PRO A 60 1.75 -2.73 12.60
CA PRO A 60 1.70 -3.43 11.32
C PRO A 60 2.26 -2.54 10.19
N PRO A 61 2.75 -3.14 9.08
CA PRO A 61 3.16 -2.39 7.89
C PRO A 61 2.01 -1.52 7.35
N SER A 62 2.35 -0.46 6.60
CA SER A 62 1.30 0.32 5.93
C SER A 62 0.46 -0.57 4.99
N GLU A 63 -0.84 -0.28 4.87
CA GLU A 63 -1.75 -1.00 3.97
C GLU A 63 -1.22 -1.12 2.52
N PHE A 64 -0.55 -0.07 2.05
CA PHE A 64 0.14 -0.08 0.75
C PHE A 64 1.28 -1.10 0.73
N GLY A 65 2.14 -1.11 1.75
CA GLY A 65 3.26 -2.04 1.85
C GLY A 65 2.80 -3.50 1.92
N THR A 66 1.73 -3.76 2.68
CA THR A 66 1.09 -5.08 2.75
C THR A 66 0.59 -5.53 1.37
N ARG A 67 -0.17 -4.69 0.66
CA ARG A 67 -0.66 -5.00 -0.69
C ARG A 67 0.47 -5.21 -1.70
N LEU A 68 1.50 -4.37 -1.66
CA LEU A 68 2.65 -4.51 -2.53
C LEU A 68 3.35 -5.86 -2.33
N ARG A 69 3.52 -6.28 -1.07
CA ARG A 69 4.06 -7.59 -0.73
C ARG A 69 3.19 -8.72 -1.27
N THR A 70 1.88 -8.65 -1.05
CA THR A 70 0.92 -9.66 -1.52
C THR A 70 1.03 -9.87 -3.03
N TYR A 71 0.92 -8.80 -3.82
CA TYR A 71 1.01 -8.92 -5.28
C TYR A 71 2.39 -9.39 -5.76
N ARG A 72 3.47 -9.00 -5.08
CA ARG A 72 4.81 -9.51 -5.38
C ARG A 72 4.89 -11.02 -5.20
N GLU A 73 4.34 -11.53 -4.10
CA GLU A 73 4.35 -12.96 -3.76
C GLU A 73 3.43 -13.77 -4.67
N GLU A 74 2.24 -13.26 -5.00
CA GLU A 74 1.33 -13.86 -5.98
C GLU A 74 1.95 -13.92 -7.38
N SER A 75 2.76 -12.92 -7.74
CA SER A 75 3.54 -12.91 -8.99
C SER A 75 4.76 -13.84 -8.97
N GLY A 76 5.03 -14.53 -7.86
CA GLY A 76 6.18 -15.41 -7.69
C GLY A 76 7.53 -14.69 -7.69
N LEU A 77 7.56 -13.38 -7.41
CA LEU A 77 8.78 -12.57 -7.49
C LEU A 77 9.47 -12.44 -6.13
N SER A 78 10.78 -12.64 -6.13
CA SER A 78 11.60 -12.22 -5.00
C SER A 78 11.72 -10.69 -4.98
N LEU A 79 12.04 -10.12 -3.81
CA LEU A 79 12.27 -8.68 -3.66
C LEU A 79 13.39 -8.19 -4.61
N SER A 80 14.44 -9.01 -4.80
CA SER A 80 15.53 -8.70 -5.74
C SER A 80 15.05 -8.72 -7.20
N ALA A 81 14.23 -9.70 -7.58
CA ALA A 81 13.70 -9.79 -8.95
C ALA A 81 12.78 -8.61 -9.27
N LEU A 82 11.97 -8.16 -8.31
CA LEU A 82 11.14 -6.96 -8.48
C LEU A 82 12.02 -5.70 -8.62
N ALA A 83 13.09 -5.59 -7.83
CA ALA A 83 14.05 -4.48 -7.91
C ALA A 83 14.66 -4.36 -9.30
N GLU A 84 15.12 -5.47 -9.86
CA GLU A 84 15.72 -5.51 -11.21
C GLU A 84 14.72 -5.11 -12.30
N ARG A 85 13.50 -5.66 -12.26
CA ARG A 85 12.47 -5.38 -13.28
C ARG A 85 11.97 -3.94 -13.24
N THR A 86 11.87 -3.36 -12.04
CA THR A 86 11.39 -1.98 -11.84
C THR A 86 12.50 -0.94 -11.89
N LYS A 87 13.77 -1.36 -11.95
CA LYS A 87 14.96 -0.51 -11.82
C LYS A 87 14.99 0.29 -10.52
N LEU A 88 14.39 -0.25 -9.47
CA LEU A 88 14.38 0.35 -8.13
C LEU A 88 15.42 -0.33 -7.24
N SER A 89 15.89 0.36 -6.20
CA SER A 89 16.79 -0.27 -5.25
C SER A 89 16.04 -1.25 -4.34
N LYS A 90 16.67 -2.38 -4.03
CA LYS A 90 16.12 -3.38 -3.10
C LYS A 90 15.77 -2.78 -1.73
N GLY A 91 16.59 -1.85 -1.24
CA GLY A 91 16.34 -1.14 0.02
C GLY A 91 15.10 -0.23 -0.04
N TYR A 92 14.87 0.41 -1.18
CA TYR A 92 13.65 1.21 -1.39
C TYR A 92 12.39 0.34 -1.42
N LEU A 93 12.41 -0.80 -2.13
CA LEU A 93 11.30 -1.75 -2.12
C LEU A 93 11.05 -2.35 -0.73
N SER A 94 12.10 -2.72 -0.01
CA SER A 94 11.99 -3.19 1.38
C SER A 94 11.37 -2.13 2.28
N SER A 95 11.75 -0.87 2.09
CA SER A 95 11.16 0.26 2.82
C SER A 95 9.69 0.44 2.46
N LEU A 96 9.29 0.29 1.20
CA LEU A 96 7.89 0.36 0.79
C LEU A 96 7.04 -0.77 1.38
N GLU A 97 7.56 -2.00 1.44
CA GLU A 97 6.82 -3.16 1.98
C GLU A 97 6.74 -3.17 3.51
N ASN A 98 7.77 -2.66 4.21
CA ASN A 98 7.90 -2.82 5.66
C ASN A 98 7.66 -1.55 6.48
N ASN A 99 7.76 -0.36 5.88
CA ASN A 99 7.60 0.86 6.67
C ASN A 99 6.14 1.07 7.09
N HIS A 100 5.99 1.58 8.30
CA HIS A 100 4.71 1.96 8.89
C HIS A 100 4.20 3.29 8.34
N GLU A 101 5.10 4.24 8.09
CA GLU A 101 4.73 5.52 7.51
C GLU A 101 4.40 5.37 6.02
N PRO A 102 3.24 5.87 5.56
CA PRO A 102 2.85 5.81 4.16
C PRO A 102 3.74 6.75 3.33
N ARG A 103 4.88 6.24 2.88
CA ARG A 103 5.67 6.88 1.83
C ARG A 103 4.87 6.79 0.54
N ARG A 104 4.44 7.94 0.04
CA ARG A 104 3.79 8.03 -1.28
C ARG A 104 4.88 7.92 -2.35
N PRO A 105 4.97 6.80 -3.09
CA PRO A 105 5.86 6.73 -4.24
C PRO A 105 5.43 7.77 -5.28
N SER A 106 6.35 8.14 -6.18
CA SER A 106 5.98 8.94 -7.35
C SER A 106 5.02 8.16 -8.25
N ALA A 107 4.25 8.86 -9.09
CA ALA A 107 3.35 8.21 -10.04
C ALA A 107 4.10 7.28 -11.01
N GLU A 108 5.33 7.64 -11.38
CA GLU A 108 6.21 6.83 -12.22
C GLU A 108 6.60 5.51 -11.54
N VAL A 109 7.01 5.57 -10.27
CA VAL A 109 7.34 4.38 -9.46
C VAL A 109 6.12 3.50 -9.31
N LEU A 110 4.96 4.09 -8.99
CA LEU A 110 3.71 3.35 -8.84
C LEU A 110 3.29 2.67 -10.15
N TYR A 111 3.47 3.34 -11.30
CA TYR A 111 3.22 2.78 -12.61
C TYR A 111 4.13 1.59 -12.91
N ALA A 112 5.44 1.74 -12.67
CA ALA A 112 6.41 0.68 -12.92
C ALA A 112 6.12 -0.58 -12.07
N LEU A 113 5.72 -0.39 -10.81
CA LEU A 113 5.30 -1.48 -9.93
C LEU A 113 4.04 -2.17 -10.45
N ALA A 114 3.01 -1.39 -10.78
CA ALA A 114 1.74 -1.91 -11.30
C ALA A 114 1.93 -2.73 -12.59
N GLN A 115 2.69 -2.20 -13.54
CA GLN A 115 3.02 -2.88 -14.79
C GLN A 115 3.80 -4.18 -14.57
N THR A 116 4.78 -4.16 -13.68
CA THR A 116 5.63 -5.34 -13.41
C THR A 116 4.86 -6.46 -12.70
N LEU A 117 3.89 -6.09 -11.86
CA LEU A 117 3.07 -7.02 -11.07
C LEU A 117 1.77 -7.42 -11.78
N GLY A 118 1.47 -6.85 -12.95
CA GLY A 118 0.25 -7.18 -13.70
C GLY A 118 -1.05 -6.69 -13.06
N VAL A 119 -0.98 -5.64 -12.24
CA VAL A 119 -2.14 -5.06 -11.51
C VAL A 119 -2.33 -3.59 -11.88
N THR A 120 -3.43 -2.97 -11.46
CA THR A 120 -3.63 -1.53 -11.65
C THR A 120 -2.99 -0.71 -10.53
N MET A 121 -2.74 0.58 -10.78
CA MET A 121 -2.32 1.50 -9.71
C MET A 121 -3.37 1.61 -8.60
N SER A 122 -4.66 1.45 -8.93
CA SER A 122 -5.77 1.50 -7.97
C SER A 122 -5.71 0.31 -7.01
N ASP A 123 -5.40 -0.88 -7.53
CA ASP A 123 -5.21 -2.10 -6.74
C ASP A 123 -4.06 -1.94 -5.74
N LEU A 124 -2.90 -1.43 -6.20
CA LEU A 124 -1.76 -1.14 -5.33
C LEU A 124 -2.09 -0.09 -4.26
N MET A 125 -2.89 0.92 -4.61
CA MET A 125 -3.32 1.97 -3.69
C MET A 125 -4.48 1.55 -2.79
N GLY A 126 -5.09 0.38 -3.01
CA GLY A 126 -6.25 -0.08 -2.25
C GLY A 126 -7.46 0.82 -2.46
N ARG A 127 -7.46 1.57 -3.56
CA ARG A 127 -8.67 2.19 -4.09
C ARG A 127 -9.39 1.08 -4.83
N GLN A 128 -10.12 0.26 -4.07
CA GLN A 128 -11.25 -0.41 -4.66
C GLN A 128 -12.07 0.70 -5.32
N LEU A 129 -12.39 0.56 -6.61
CA LEU A 129 -13.63 1.14 -7.12
C LEU A 129 -14.73 0.47 -6.30
N LEU A 130 -14.92 0.93 -5.07
CA LEU A 130 -16.15 0.70 -4.34
C LEU A 130 -17.20 1.22 -5.32
N PRO A 131 -18.18 0.41 -5.77
CA PRO A 131 -19.38 1.01 -6.32
C PRO A 131 -19.79 2.06 -5.30
N ALA A 132 -19.89 3.32 -5.75
CA ALA A 132 -20.09 4.48 -4.89
C ALA A 132 -21.13 4.12 -3.83
N ALA A 133 -20.73 4.21 -2.56
CA ALA A 133 -21.53 3.97 -1.35
C ALA A 133 -22.81 3.17 -1.59
N SER A 134 -22.81 1.87 -1.27
CA SER A 134 -23.98 0.97 -1.22
C SER A 134 -25.27 1.73 -1.54
N PRO A 135 -25.72 1.75 -2.82
CA PRO A 135 -26.56 2.80 -3.34
C PRO A 135 -27.70 3.03 -2.38
N GLU A 136 -27.77 4.23 -1.80
CA GLU A 136 -28.84 4.59 -0.88
C GLU A 136 -30.15 4.27 -1.59
N VAL A 137 -30.85 3.24 -1.10
CA VAL A 137 -32.02 2.71 -1.78
C VAL A 137 -33.04 3.84 -1.85
N PRO A 138 -33.44 4.31 -3.04
CA PRO A 138 -34.39 5.40 -3.14
C PRO A 138 -35.69 5.02 -2.44
N ALA A 139 -36.33 5.95 -1.71
CA ALA A 139 -37.59 5.67 -1.01
C ALA A 139 -38.63 5.02 -1.94
N SER A 140 -38.75 5.52 -3.18
CA SER A 140 -39.64 4.93 -4.20
C SER A 140 -39.32 3.48 -4.59
N LEU A 141 -38.04 3.07 -4.52
CA LEU A 141 -37.60 1.69 -4.75
C LEU A 141 -37.87 0.83 -3.51
N ALA A 142 -37.65 1.37 -2.31
CA ALA A 142 -37.96 0.68 -1.06
C ALA A 142 -39.46 0.38 -0.96
N ASP A 143 -40.33 1.35 -1.25
CA ASP A 143 -41.79 1.19 -1.28
C ASP A 143 -42.21 0.08 -2.25
N PHE A 144 -41.58 0.03 -3.44
CA PHE A 144 -41.83 -1.01 -4.43
C PHE A 144 -41.34 -2.39 -3.95
N ALA A 145 -40.14 -2.45 -3.37
CA ALA A 145 -39.55 -3.68 -2.88
C ALA A 145 -40.38 -4.31 -1.75
N GLU A 146 -40.95 -3.50 -0.85
CA GLU A 146 -41.86 -3.97 0.18
C GLU A 146 -43.17 -4.49 -0.41
N GLN A 147 -43.76 -3.77 -1.39
CA GLN A 147 -45.01 -4.18 -2.05
C GLN A 147 -44.88 -5.51 -2.81
N GLU A 148 -43.75 -5.76 -3.47
CA GLU A 148 -43.53 -6.99 -4.26
C GLU A 148 -42.77 -8.08 -3.49
N GLY A 149 -42.27 -7.79 -2.28
CA GLY A 149 -41.47 -8.73 -1.50
C GLY A 149 -40.13 -9.10 -2.16
N LEU A 150 -39.41 -8.11 -2.70
CA LEU A 150 -38.14 -8.35 -3.40
C LEU A 150 -37.01 -8.78 -2.45
N ASN A 151 -36.10 -9.60 -2.97
CA ASN A 151 -34.89 -9.98 -2.24
C ASN A 151 -33.81 -8.89 -2.33
N GLN A 152 -32.78 -8.99 -1.49
CA GLN A 152 -31.71 -8.00 -1.42
C GLN A 152 -30.88 -7.89 -2.71
N ALA A 153 -30.75 -8.98 -3.48
CA ALA A 153 -30.01 -8.97 -4.75
C ALA A 153 -30.77 -8.17 -5.82
N ASP A 154 -32.09 -8.36 -5.91
CA ASP A 154 -32.95 -7.63 -6.85
C ASP A 154 -33.01 -6.14 -6.51
N ILE A 155 -33.10 -5.81 -5.22
CA ILE A 155 -33.05 -4.42 -4.73
C ILE A 155 -31.72 -3.77 -5.12
N SER A 156 -30.61 -4.47 -4.90
CA SER A 156 -29.27 -3.98 -5.23
C SER A 156 -29.08 -3.79 -6.74
N MET A 157 -29.58 -4.74 -7.54
CA MET A 157 -29.60 -4.64 -9.00
C MET A 157 -30.38 -3.40 -9.44
N LEU A 158 -31.62 -3.23 -8.98
CA LEU A 158 -32.48 -2.10 -9.36
C LEU A 158 -31.89 -0.75 -8.90
N ALA A 159 -31.30 -0.69 -7.70
CA ALA A 159 -30.68 0.53 -7.17
C ALA A 159 -29.51 1.02 -8.03
N SER A 160 -28.87 0.12 -8.78
CA SER A 160 -27.79 0.49 -9.72
C SER A 160 -28.28 1.15 -11.02
N ILE A 161 -29.57 1.03 -11.36
CA ILE A 161 -30.12 1.53 -12.62
C ILE A 161 -30.20 3.06 -12.60
N GLN A 162 -29.51 3.69 -13.55
CA GLN A 162 -29.58 5.13 -13.80
C GLN A 162 -29.74 5.39 -15.28
N PHE A 163 -30.68 6.26 -15.66
CA PHE A 163 -30.82 6.72 -17.04
C PHE A 163 -30.53 8.21 -17.12
N ARG A 164 -29.50 8.58 -17.88
CA ARG A 164 -28.99 9.97 -17.95
C ARG A 164 -28.65 10.56 -16.57
N GLY A 165 -28.17 9.71 -15.65
CA GLY A 165 -27.80 10.10 -14.29
C GLY A 165 -28.98 10.25 -13.33
N GLU A 166 -30.22 9.98 -13.77
CA GLU A 166 -31.39 10.00 -12.90
C GLU A 166 -31.91 8.58 -12.62
N GLN A 167 -32.34 8.36 -11.38
CA GLN A 167 -33.09 7.18 -10.99
C GLN A 167 -34.59 7.40 -11.17
N PRO A 168 -35.37 6.32 -11.40
CA PRO A 168 -36.82 6.35 -11.28
C PRO A 168 -37.27 6.91 -9.92
N ARG A 169 -38.24 7.80 -9.95
CA ARG A 169 -38.75 8.50 -8.75
C ARG A 169 -40.03 7.90 -8.18
N THR A 170 -40.62 6.91 -8.83
CA THR A 170 -41.91 6.32 -8.44
C THR A 170 -41.85 4.80 -8.42
N SER A 171 -42.59 4.20 -7.48
CA SER A 171 -42.72 2.74 -7.34
C SER A 171 -43.31 2.10 -8.59
N GLU A 172 -44.25 2.77 -9.27
CA GLU A 172 -44.80 2.30 -10.55
C GLU A 172 -43.76 2.20 -11.65
N ARG A 173 -42.83 3.17 -11.72
CA ARG A 173 -41.74 3.14 -12.70
C ARG A 173 -40.75 2.03 -12.39
N TRP A 174 -40.46 1.78 -11.12
CA TRP A 174 -39.67 0.63 -10.69
C TRP A 174 -40.31 -0.70 -11.06
N ARG A 175 -41.64 -0.82 -10.83
CA ARG A 175 -42.43 -1.98 -11.24
C ARG A 175 -42.32 -2.26 -12.74
N TYR A 176 -42.47 -1.23 -13.56
CA TYR A 176 -42.35 -1.38 -15.01
C TYR A 176 -40.96 -1.90 -15.44
N ILE A 177 -39.89 -1.36 -14.86
CA ILE A 177 -38.52 -1.77 -15.16
C ILE A 177 -38.29 -3.23 -14.73
N TYR A 178 -38.68 -3.57 -13.51
CA TYR A 178 -38.54 -4.93 -12.98
C TYR A 178 -39.32 -5.95 -13.81
N GLN A 179 -40.56 -5.64 -14.17
CA GLN A 179 -41.37 -6.51 -15.03
C GLN A 179 -40.75 -6.66 -16.43
N SER A 180 -40.17 -5.60 -16.99
CA SER A 180 -39.49 -5.67 -18.29
C SER A 180 -38.30 -6.63 -18.26
N ILE A 181 -37.47 -6.56 -17.20
CA ILE A 181 -36.32 -7.46 -16.99
C ILE A 181 -36.81 -8.91 -16.78
N ARG A 182 -37.83 -9.10 -15.93
CA ARG A 182 -38.37 -10.44 -15.65
C ARG A 182 -38.97 -11.08 -16.90
N ASN A 183 -39.74 -10.32 -17.67
CA ASN A 183 -40.38 -10.81 -18.89
C ASN A 183 -39.34 -11.11 -19.97
N SER A 184 -38.26 -10.31 -20.08
CA SER A 184 -37.21 -10.59 -21.06
C SER A 184 -36.47 -11.89 -20.74
N ILE A 185 -36.19 -12.19 -19.47
CA ILE A 185 -35.58 -13.47 -19.07
C ILE A 185 -36.49 -14.66 -19.41
N GLN A 186 -37.81 -14.48 -19.31
CA GLN A 186 -38.75 -15.52 -19.74
C GLN A 186 -38.74 -15.75 -21.25
N MET A 187 -38.45 -14.72 -22.07
CA MET A 187 -38.31 -14.88 -23.51
C MET A 187 -37.11 -15.74 -23.90
N ASP A 188 -36.00 -15.70 -23.13
CA ASP A 188 -34.85 -16.59 -23.35
C ASP A 188 -35.20 -18.08 -23.10
N ASN A 189 -36.15 -18.34 -22.19
CA ASN A 189 -36.57 -19.68 -21.79
C ASN A 189 -37.72 -20.26 -22.63
N ASN A 190 -38.33 -19.44 -23.48
CA ASN A 190 -39.36 -19.88 -24.41
C ASN A 190 -38.97 -19.41 -25.83
N PRO A 191 -37.99 -20.06 -26.48
CA PRO A 191 -37.72 -19.81 -27.89
C PRO A 191 -38.96 -20.24 -28.68
N SER A 192 -39.86 -19.30 -28.96
CA SER A 192 -41.15 -19.56 -29.59
C SER A 192 -41.02 -20.44 -30.83
N SER A 193 -41.82 -21.51 -30.83
CA SER A 193 -42.79 -21.92 -31.87
C SER A 193 -42.46 -21.61 -33.33
#